data_AF-A0A0M2RVV5-F1
#
_entry.id   AF-A0A0M2RVV5-F1
#
_cell.length_a   1.000
_cell.length_b   1.000
_cell.length_c   1.000
_cell.angle_alpha   90.00
_cell.angle_beta   90.00
_cell.angle_gamma   90.00
#
_symmetry.space_group_name_H-M   'P 1'
#
loop_
_entity.id
_entity.type
_entity.pdbx_description
1 polymer ?
#
loop_
_entity_poly.entity_id
_entity_poly.type
_entity_poly.pdbx_seq_one_letter_code
_entity_poly.pdbx_strand_id
1 'polypeptide(L)'
;MWPRIGGLRTLALGNPGEMRANLNALVLAGVKTATAGLLTDEYATENEELEHVGERLALVDDHDALLGVVEVTGVEVVRFADVPWEFARAEGEGDRSIEEWREGHRRYWTGVGFPVDDDSQVVCIRFRLVSAGDGGIATGDLGT
;
A
#
# COMPACT_ATOMS: atom_id res chain seq x y z
N MET A 1 -2.35 -5.04 -15.22
CA MET A 1 -1.30 -5.99 -14.79
C MET A 1 -0.16 -5.20 -14.22
N TRP A 2 -0.02 -5.24 -12.90
CA TRP A 2 1.04 -4.53 -12.19
C TRP A 2 2.43 -4.88 -12.71
N PRO A 3 3.37 -3.91 -12.72
CA PRO A 3 4.78 -4.19 -12.92
C PRO A 3 5.26 -5.30 -11.99
N ARG A 4 6.25 -6.07 -12.45
CA ARG A 4 6.86 -7.15 -11.66
C ARG A 4 8.36 -6.99 -11.55
N ILE A 5 8.89 -7.22 -10.36
CA ILE A 5 10.33 -7.25 -10.09
C ILE A 5 10.67 -8.63 -9.53
N GLY A 6 11.45 -9.42 -10.26
CA GLY A 6 11.79 -10.79 -9.86
C GLY A 6 10.59 -11.71 -9.66
N GLY A 7 9.53 -11.52 -10.45
CA GLY A 7 8.29 -12.29 -10.34
C GLY A 7 7.31 -11.80 -9.27
N LEU A 8 7.71 -10.88 -8.40
CA LEU A 8 6.83 -10.27 -7.39
C LEU A 8 6.01 -9.14 -8.02
N ARG A 9 4.72 -9.04 -7.65
CA ARG A 9 3.92 -7.83 -7.92
C ARG A 9 4.52 -6.63 -7.18
N THR A 10 4.48 -5.46 -7.81
CA THR A 10 4.92 -4.23 -7.16
C THR A 10 3.87 -3.67 -6.21
N LEU A 11 4.37 -3.02 -5.15
CA LEU A 11 3.60 -2.18 -4.24
C LEU A 11 4.14 -0.75 -4.38
N ALA A 12 3.37 0.10 -5.06
CA ALA A 12 3.64 1.52 -5.17
C ALA A 12 2.71 2.28 -4.21
N LEU A 13 3.28 2.99 -3.23
CA LEU A 13 2.51 3.70 -2.22
C LEU A 13 2.27 5.14 -2.65
N GLY A 14 1.00 5.56 -2.61
CA GLY A 14 0.59 6.92 -2.90
C GLY A 14 1.03 7.46 -4.28
N ASN A 15 0.88 8.78 -4.43
CA ASN A 15 1.30 9.47 -5.64
C ASN A 15 2.83 9.57 -5.71
N PRO A 16 3.42 9.52 -6.92
CA PRO A 16 4.85 9.76 -7.11
C PRO A 16 5.30 11.09 -6.50
N GLY A 17 6.53 11.14 -6.01
CA GLY A 17 7.17 12.30 -5.39
C GLY A 17 7.28 12.19 -3.87
N GLU A 18 7.10 13.32 -3.17
CA GLU A 18 7.33 13.42 -1.72
C GLU A 18 6.44 12.46 -0.92
N MET A 19 5.18 12.26 -1.36
CA MET A 19 4.27 11.33 -0.70
C MET A 19 4.81 9.90 -0.73
N ARG A 20 5.12 9.36 -1.92
CA ARG A 20 5.68 8.02 -2.04
C ARG A 20 6.98 7.86 -1.26
N ALA A 21 7.90 8.83 -1.37
CA ALA A 21 9.16 8.81 -0.64
C ALA A 21 8.95 8.71 0.88
N ASN A 22 8.02 9.50 1.44
CA ASN A 22 7.69 9.50 2.86
C ASN A 22 7.05 8.17 3.30
N LEU A 23 6.08 7.66 2.53
CA LEU A 23 5.40 6.39 2.84
C LEU A 23 6.38 5.21 2.80
N ASN A 24 7.25 5.18 1.79
CA ASN A 24 8.29 4.16 1.68
C ASN A 24 9.27 4.23 2.85
N ALA A 25 9.68 5.43 3.29
CA ALA A 25 10.53 5.59 4.46
C ALA A 25 9.87 5.04 5.74
N LEU A 26 8.56 5.23 5.92
CA LEU A 26 7.82 4.66 7.05
C LEU A 26 7.79 3.13 7.01
N VAL A 27 7.63 2.52 5.83
CA VAL A 27 7.68 1.05 5.67
C VAL A 27 9.07 0.51 5.98
N LEU A 28 10.12 1.14 5.43
CA LEU A 28 11.51 0.73 5.64
C LEU A 28 11.94 0.89 7.10
N ALA A 29 11.37 1.86 7.83
CA ALA A 29 11.57 2.02 9.26
C ALA A 29 10.73 1.04 10.12
N GLY A 30 9.87 0.22 9.51
CA GLY A 30 8.96 -0.70 10.20
C GLY A 30 7.79 -0.01 10.93
N VAL A 31 7.53 1.26 10.63
CA VAL A 31 6.45 2.06 11.23
C VAL A 31 5.14 1.83 10.48
N LYS A 32 5.15 1.92 9.15
CA LYS A 32 3.99 1.61 8.29
C LYS A 32 3.94 0.11 8.02
N THR A 33 2.87 -0.52 8.48
CA THR A 33 2.61 -1.97 8.35
C THR A 33 1.23 -2.26 7.78
N ALA A 34 0.57 -1.23 7.26
CA ALA A 34 -0.71 -1.33 6.59
C ALA A 34 -0.82 -0.29 5.46
N THR A 35 -1.68 -0.57 4.47
CA THR A 35 -2.04 0.34 3.39
C THR A 35 -3.48 0.09 2.95
N ALA A 36 -4.17 1.15 2.54
CA ALA A 36 -5.54 1.10 2.02
C ALA A 36 -5.59 1.35 0.51
N GLY A 37 -6.46 0.60 -0.17
CA GLY A 37 -6.77 0.76 -1.60
C GLY A 37 -8.28 0.80 -1.86
N LEU A 38 -8.72 1.35 -2.99
CA LEU A 38 -10.15 1.32 -3.38
C LEU A 38 -10.46 0.10 -4.23
N LEU A 39 -11.43 -0.71 -3.80
CA LEU A 39 -11.78 -1.95 -4.49
C LEU A 39 -12.21 -1.72 -5.95
N THR A 40 -13.01 -0.68 -6.19
CA THR A 40 -13.60 -0.41 -7.51
C THR A 40 -12.61 0.15 -8.51
N ASP A 41 -11.57 0.84 -8.05
CA ASP A 41 -10.60 1.47 -8.95
C ASP A 41 -9.39 0.57 -9.16
N GLU A 42 -8.69 0.21 -8.08
CA GLU A 42 -7.41 -0.49 -8.18
C GLU A 42 -7.56 -1.95 -8.59
N TYR A 43 -8.69 -2.59 -8.30
CA TYR A 43 -8.88 -4.03 -8.53
C TYR A 43 -9.92 -4.33 -9.60
N ALA A 44 -11.11 -3.71 -9.52
CA ALA A 44 -12.19 -4.01 -10.45
C ALA A 44 -11.94 -3.48 -11.87
N THR A 45 -11.35 -2.29 -12.01
CA THR A 45 -11.01 -1.72 -13.33
C THR A 45 -9.84 -2.45 -13.98
N GLU A 46 -8.84 -2.82 -13.20
CA GLU A 46 -7.63 -3.50 -13.70
C GLU A 46 -7.78 -5.03 -13.80
N ASN A 47 -8.93 -5.58 -13.37
CA ASN A 47 -9.23 -7.02 -13.28
C ASN A 47 -8.11 -7.80 -12.56
N GLU A 48 -7.64 -7.24 -11.46
CA GLU A 48 -6.57 -7.85 -10.69
C GLU A 48 -7.04 -8.41 -9.36
N GLU A 49 -6.43 -9.51 -8.94
CA GLU A 49 -6.79 -10.21 -7.71
C GLU A 49 -6.35 -9.40 -6.49
N LEU A 50 -7.19 -9.42 -5.46
CA LEU A 50 -6.80 -8.96 -4.13
C LEU A 50 -5.54 -9.69 -3.68
N GLU A 51 -4.72 -9.01 -2.91
CA GLU A 51 -3.61 -9.63 -2.21
C GLU A 51 -4.11 -10.78 -1.33
N HIS A 52 -3.22 -11.73 -1.03
CA HIS A 52 -3.50 -12.81 -0.09
C HIS A 52 -2.42 -12.97 0.96
N VAL A 53 -2.79 -13.52 2.12
CA VAL A 53 -1.84 -13.77 3.22
C VAL A 53 -0.71 -14.69 2.73
N GLY A 54 0.53 -14.27 2.99
CA GLY A 54 1.75 -14.94 2.54
C GLY A 54 2.28 -14.45 1.18
N GLU A 55 1.52 -13.63 0.46
CA GLU A 55 1.98 -12.99 -0.77
C GLU A 55 3.13 -12.03 -0.48
N ARG A 56 4.15 -12.03 -1.34
CA ARG A 56 5.29 -11.10 -1.26
C ARG A 56 5.21 -10.07 -2.35
N LEU A 57 5.37 -8.81 -1.97
CA LEU A 57 5.29 -7.66 -2.85
C LEU A 57 6.62 -6.90 -2.84
N ALA A 58 7.03 -6.42 -4.02
CA ALA A 58 8.17 -5.55 -4.18
C ALA A 58 7.77 -4.10 -3.89
N LEU A 59 8.25 -3.52 -2.79
CA LEU A 59 8.11 -2.09 -2.50
C LEU A 59 9.00 -1.30 -3.47
N VAL A 60 8.43 -0.32 -4.17
CA VAL A 60 9.14 0.45 -5.22
C VAL A 60 9.11 1.96 -5.02
N ASP A 61 10.09 2.65 -5.60
CA ASP A 61 10.14 4.11 -5.67
C ASP A 61 9.37 4.68 -6.89
N ASP A 62 9.60 5.94 -7.23
CA ASP A 62 8.97 6.62 -8.38
C ASP A 62 9.48 6.12 -9.75
N HIS A 63 10.62 5.42 -9.77
CA HIS A 63 11.30 4.93 -10.96
C HIS A 63 11.23 3.40 -11.07
N ASP A 64 10.30 2.77 -10.35
CA ASP A 64 10.14 1.32 -10.23
C ASP A 64 11.40 0.60 -9.72
N ALA A 65 12.26 1.27 -8.95
CA ALA A 65 13.42 0.65 -8.31
C ALA A 65 13.01 -0.08 -7.03
N LEU A 66 13.55 -1.29 -6.82
CA LEU A 66 13.27 -2.09 -5.63
C LEU A 66 13.87 -1.45 -4.37
N LEU A 67 13.00 -1.15 -3.40
CA LEU A 67 13.39 -0.64 -2.08
C LEU A 67 13.37 -1.73 -1.01
N GLY A 68 12.52 -2.74 -1.18
CA GLY A 68 12.38 -3.84 -0.23
C GLY A 68 11.31 -4.82 -0.63
N VAL A 69 11.17 -5.87 0.17
CA VAL A 69 10.10 -6.86 0.01
C VAL A 69 9.26 -6.84 1.27
N VAL A 70 7.94 -6.77 1.09
CA VAL A 70 6.95 -6.93 2.15
C VAL A 70 6.20 -8.24 1.97
N GLU A 71 5.75 -8.83 3.06
CA GLU A 71 4.89 -10.01 3.06
C GLU A 71 3.53 -9.65 3.65
N VAL A 72 2.47 -9.96 2.92
CA VAL A 72 1.08 -9.71 3.32
C VAL A 72 0.71 -10.63 4.47
N THR A 73 0.15 -10.05 5.52
CA THR A 73 -0.23 -10.73 6.77
C THR A 73 -1.72 -10.71 7.03
N GLY A 74 -2.47 -9.88 6.31
CA GLY A 74 -3.93 -9.81 6.38
C GLY A 74 -4.49 -8.96 5.26
N VAL A 75 -5.67 -9.33 4.77
CA VAL A 75 -6.43 -8.58 3.77
C VAL A 75 -7.89 -8.63 4.19
N GLU A 76 -8.52 -7.47 4.23
CA GLU A 76 -9.93 -7.32 4.57
C GLU A 76 -10.56 -6.26 3.67
N VAL A 77 -11.80 -6.48 3.24
CA VAL A 77 -12.58 -5.46 2.53
C VAL A 77 -13.66 -4.96 3.47
N VAL A 78 -13.65 -3.67 3.76
CA VAL A 78 -14.61 -3.01 4.65
C VAL A 78 -15.18 -1.76 4.00
N ARG A 79 -16.30 -1.27 4.51
CA ARG A 79 -16.78 0.08 4.17
C ARG A 79 -15.79 1.11 4.71
N PHE A 80 -15.63 2.23 4.02
CA PHE A 80 -14.74 3.31 4.46
C PHE A 80 -15.07 3.82 5.88
N ALA A 81 -16.36 3.87 6.22
CA ALA A 81 -16.81 4.21 7.57
C ALA A 81 -16.56 3.12 8.62
N ASP A 82 -16.26 1.89 8.22
CA ASP A 82 -16.00 0.75 9.10
C ASP A 82 -14.51 0.44 9.25
N VAL A 83 -13.63 1.17 8.57
CA VAL A 83 -12.17 1.01 8.75
C VAL A 83 -11.84 1.21 10.23
N PRO A 84 -11.24 0.21 10.88
CA PRO A 84 -11.03 0.28 12.31
C PRO A 84 -9.80 1.11 12.66
N TRP A 85 -9.82 1.75 13.83
CA TRP A 85 -8.73 2.63 14.25
C TRP A 85 -7.39 1.91 14.36
N GLU A 86 -7.36 0.64 14.79
CA GLU A 86 -6.10 -0.12 14.83
C GLU A 86 -5.51 -0.39 13.45
N PHE A 87 -6.32 -0.38 12.38
CA PHE A 87 -5.81 -0.41 11.01
C PHE A 87 -5.20 0.93 10.62
N ALA A 88 -5.95 2.02 10.75
CA ALA A 88 -5.47 3.37 10.43
C ALA A 88 -4.16 3.71 11.17
N ARG A 89 -4.08 3.37 12.47
CA ARG A 89 -2.87 3.57 13.26
C ARG A 89 -1.67 2.74 12.75
N ALA A 90 -1.91 1.57 12.15
CA ALA A 90 -0.85 0.72 11.59
C ALA A 90 -0.28 1.28 10.27
N GLU A 91 -0.97 2.23 9.62
CA GLU A 91 -0.39 2.99 8.51
C GLU A 91 0.73 3.92 8.97
N GLY A 92 0.69 4.36 10.23
CA GLY A 92 1.82 5.06 10.85
C GLY A 92 2.11 6.45 10.26
N GLU A 93 1.14 7.06 9.56
CA GLU A 93 1.31 8.32 8.82
C GLU A 93 1.16 9.59 9.69
N GLY A 94 0.89 9.42 10.99
CA GLY A 94 0.80 10.51 11.95
C GLY A 94 -0.62 10.96 12.31
N ASP A 95 -1.66 10.30 11.79
CA ASP A 95 -3.04 10.52 12.21
C ASP A 95 -3.21 10.30 13.71
N ARG A 96 -4.03 11.12 14.36
CA ARG A 96 -4.28 11.05 15.82
C ARG A 96 -5.64 10.42 16.14
N SER A 97 -6.51 10.27 15.15
CA SER A 97 -7.80 9.59 15.28
C SER A 97 -8.27 9.04 13.93
N ILE A 98 -9.30 8.20 13.97
CA ILE A 98 -9.90 7.64 12.75
C ILE A 98 -10.55 8.71 11.88
N GLU A 99 -11.05 9.80 12.48
CA GLU A 99 -11.62 10.93 11.76
C GLU A 99 -10.56 11.69 10.96
N GLU A 100 -9.36 11.89 11.52
CA GLU A 100 -8.23 12.50 10.80
C GLU A 100 -7.81 11.63 9.62
N TRP A 101 -7.67 10.33 9.84
CA TRP A 101 -7.34 9.36 8.79
C TRP A 101 -8.37 9.39 7.67
N ARG A 102 -9.67 9.38 7.99
CA ARG A 102 -10.77 9.46 7.00
C ARG A 102 -10.74 10.78 6.23
N GLU A 103 -10.48 11.90 6.89
CA GLU A 103 -10.38 13.18 6.21
C GLU A 103 -9.19 13.23 5.25
N GLY A 104 -8.03 12.73 5.68
CA GLY A 104 -6.83 12.62 4.83
C GLY A 104 -7.08 11.74 3.60
N HIS A 105 -7.63 10.55 3.80
CA HIS A 105 -7.91 9.59 2.74
C HIS A 105 -9.00 10.08 1.78
N ARG A 106 -10.06 10.71 2.30
CA ARG A 106 -11.11 11.32 1.46
C ARG A 106 -10.51 12.41 0.56
N ARG A 107 -9.62 13.25 1.11
CA ARG A 107 -8.92 14.28 0.34
C ARG A 107 -8.01 13.67 -0.71
N TYR A 108 -7.25 12.63 -0.37
CA TYR A 108 -6.37 11.92 -1.30
C TYR A 108 -7.15 11.36 -2.48
N TRP A 109 -8.15 10.50 -2.23
CA TRP A 109 -8.91 9.85 -3.30
C TRP A 109 -9.73 10.85 -4.13
N THR A 110 -10.33 11.86 -3.50
CA THR A 110 -10.96 12.96 -4.25
C THR A 110 -9.98 13.68 -5.15
N GLY A 111 -8.75 13.93 -4.67
CA GLY A 111 -7.69 14.61 -5.43
C GLY A 111 -7.20 13.81 -6.64
N VAL A 112 -7.25 12.48 -6.58
CA VAL A 112 -6.90 11.60 -7.71
C VAL A 112 -8.10 11.21 -8.59
N GLY A 113 -9.28 11.81 -8.34
CA GLY A 113 -10.47 11.65 -9.20
C GLY A 113 -11.45 10.56 -8.77
N PHE A 114 -11.25 9.96 -7.60
CA PHE A 114 -12.07 8.88 -7.04
C PHE A 114 -12.72 9.33 -5.72
N PRO A 115 -13.70 10.24 -5.74
CA PRO A 115 -14.36 10.67 -4.51
C PRO A 115 -14.99 9.46 -3.79
N VAL A 116 -14.81 9.41 -2.48
CA VAL A 116 -15.33 8.33 -1.63
C VAL A 116 -16.40 8.84 -0.66
N ASP A 117 -17.34 7.97 -0.38
CA ASP A 117 -18.34 8.12 0.68
C ASP A 117 -18.16 7.03 1.76
N ASP A 118 -19.03 7.03 2.75
CA ASP A 118 -18.95 6.13 3.90
C ASP A 118 -19.15 4.65 3.53
N ASP A 119 -19.83 4.35 2.43
CA ASP A 119 -20.15 2.99 1.97
C ASP A 119 -19.15 2.44 0.93
N SER A 120 -18.26 3.31 0.43
CA SER A 120 -17.17 2.96 -0.49
C SER A 120 -16.33 1.81 0.07
N GLN A 121 -16.04 0.82 -0.78
CA GLN A 121 -15.32 -0.39 -0.38
C GLN A 121 -13.81 -0.17 -0.40
N VAL A 122 -13.18 -0.31 0.77
CA VAL A 122 -11.74 -0.15 0.97
C VAL A 122 -11.11 -1.50 1.22
N VAL A 123 -10.06 -1.81 0.46
CA VAL A 123 -9.19 -2.96 0.68
C VAL A 123 -8.14 -2.56 1.70
N CYS A 124 -8.22 -3.15 2.89
CA CYS A 124 -7.30 -2.95 3.99
C CYS A 124 -6.25 -4.07 3.99
N ILE A 125 -5.00 -3.72 3.65
CA ILE A 125 -3.89 -4.68 3.57
C ILE A 125 -2.97 -4.45 4.75
N ARG A 126 -2.64 -5.52 5.48
CA ARG A 126 -1.58 -5.55 6.49
C ARG A 126 -0.39 -6.30 5.95
N PHE A 127 0.81 -5.81 6.24
CA PHE A 127 2.05 -6.43 5.79
C PHE A 127 3.16 -6.22 6.80
N ARG A 128 4.25 -6.97 6.63
CA ARG A 128 5.52 -6.77 7.34
C ARG A 128 6.65 -6.65 6.35
N LEU A 129 7.63 -5.80 6.64
CA LEU A 129 8.90 -5.78 5.89
C LEU A 129 9.66 -7.09 6.16
N VAL A 130 10.06 -7.81 5.11
CA VAL A 130 10.85 -9.04 5.22
C VAL A 130 12.32 -8.84 4.86
N SER A 131 12.60 -7.89 3.96
CA SER A 131 13.96 -7.46 3.64
C SER A 131 13.95 -6.04 3.10
N ALA A 132 14.83 -5.19 3.63
CA ALA A 132 15.18 -3.94 2.96
C ALA A 132 16.16 -4.28 1.83
N GLY A 133 16.00 -3.67 0.66
CA GLY A 133 17.04 -3.72 -0.36
C GLY A 133 18.20 -2.85 0.09
N ASP A 134 19.37 -3.41 0.32
CA ASP A 134 20.60 -2.61 0.27
C ASP A 134 20.64 -1.99 -1.12
N GLY A 135 20.60 -0.66 -1.20
CA GLY A 135 20.41 0.08 -2.45
C GLY A 135 21.26 -0.47 -3.59
N GLY A 136 20.62 -1.22 -4.50
CA GLY A 136 21.29 -1.92 -5.59
C GLY A 136 20.98 -3.41 -5.70
N ILE A 137 19.71 -3.83 -5.64
CA ILE A 137 19.33 -5.04 -6.38
C ILE A 137 18.91 -4.58 -7.77
N ALA A 138 19.88 -4.54 -8.69
CA ALA A 138 19.55 -4.55 -10.11
C ALA A 138 18.68 -5.79 -10.37
N THR A 139 17.69 -5.64 -11.24
CA THR A 139 16.64 -6.60 -11.62
C THR A 139 17.07 -8.04 -11.96
N GLY A 140 18.36 -8.37 -11.89
CA GLY A 140 18.94 -9.68 -12.19
C GLY A 140 19.15 -10.64 -11.01
N ASP A 141 18.95 -10.25 -9.75
CA ASP A 141 19.33 -11.11 -8.61
C ASP A 141 18.16 -11.78 -7.86
N LEU A 142 16.96 -11.73 -8.42
CA LEU A 142 15.80 -12.49 -7.91
C LEU A 142 15.63 -13.78 -8.73
N GLY A 143 16.70 -14.57 -8.77
CA GLY A 143 16.82 -15.78 -9.58
C GLY A 143 16.49 -17.07 -8.82
N THR A 144 15.45 -17.75 -9.31
CA THR A 144 14.98 -19.13 -9.11
C THR A 144 13.98 -19.38 -7.99
#